data_AF-A0A7X7E0M5-F1
#
_entry.id   AF-A0A7X7E0M5-F1
#
_cell.length_a   1.000
_cell.length_b   1.000
_cell.length_c   1.000
_cell.angle_alpha   90.00
_cell.angle_beta   90.00
_cell.angle_gamma   90.00
#
_symmetry.space_group_name_H-M   'P 1'
#
loop_
_entity.id
_entity.type
_entity.pdbx_description
1 polymer ?
#
loop_
_entity_poly.entity_id
_entity_poly.type
_entity_poly.pdbx_seq_one_letter_code
_entity_poly.pdbx_strand_id
1 'polypeptide(L)'
;MGLFSVLNVATRGLSASQLAMDVAGQNISNADVKGYSRKRLNLNADYRYDSSFGQMGMGVEVLNIERMRNTFIDEQIRRQNQEIGTYDEINYTLESIENIFTEPNDTGILHFIDQFFDSWQNLANNP
;
A
#
# COMPACT_ATOMS: atom_id res chain seq x y z
N MET A 1 -25.80 15.27 -38.15
CA MET A 1 -26.10 14.40 -36.99
C MET A 1 -27.44 13.72 -37.22
N GLY A 2 -27.50 12.39 -37.23
CA GLY A 2 -28.76 11.64 -37.32
C GLY A 2 -29.41 11.41 -35.96
N LEU A 3 -30.70 11.07 -35.92
CA LEU A 3 -31.46 10.80 -34.70
C LEU A 3 -30.76 9.80 -33.76
N PHE A 4 -30.23 8.71 -34.30
CA PHE A 4 -29.51 7.69 -33.53
C PHE A 4 -28.25 8.23 -32.84
N SER A 5 -27.54 9.18 -33.46
CA SER A 5 -26.36 9.80 -32.86
C SER A 5 -26.74 10.67 -31.67
N VAL A 6 -27.81 11.47 -31.79
CA VAL A 6 -28.32 12.29 -30.67
C VAL A 6 -28.80 11.43 -29.51
N LEU A 7 -29.54 10.34 -29.80
CA LEU A 7 -29.98 9.39 -28.78
C LEU A 7 -28.79 8.70 -28.09
N ASN A 8 -27.73 8.38 -28.83
CA ASN A 8 -26.52 7.79 -28.28
C ASN A 8 -25.80 8.75 -27.32
N VAL A 9 -25.64 10.02 -27.72
CA VAL A 9 -25.08 11.10 -26.87
C VAL A 9 -25.88 11.25 -25.58
N ALA A 10 -27.21 11.32 -25.69
CA ALA A 10 -28.10 11.43 -24.53
C ALA A 10 -27.97 10.21 -23.60
N THR A 11 -27.96 9.00 -24.17
CA THR A 11 -27.81 7.74 -23.41
C THR A 11 -26.49 7.72 -22.66
N ARG A 12 -25.37 8.09 -23.31
CA ARG A 12 -24.06 8.16 -22.67
C ARG A 12 -24.01 9.18 -21.54
N GLY A 13 -24.58 10.37 -21.76
CA GLY A 13 -24.69 11.40 -20.72
C GLY A 13 -25.48 10.94 -19.50
N LEU A 14 -26.61 10.25 -19.72
CA LEU A 14 -27.41 9.67 -18.64
C LEU A 14 -26.66 8.59 -17.88
N SER A 15 -26.02 7.64 -18.58
CA SER A 15 -25.22 6.59 -17.96
C SER A 15 -24.05 7.14 -17.15
N ALA A 16 -23.34 8.15 -17.67
CA ALA A 16 -22.26 8.83 -16.95
C ALA A 16 -22.77 9.54 -15.69
N SER A 17 -23.94 10.18 -15.77
CA SER A 17 -24.58 10.85 -14.64
C SER A 17 -25.05 9.86 -13.58
N GLN A 18 -25.61 8.71 -13.98
CA GLN A 18 -25.98 7.64 -13.07
C GLN A 18 -24.76 7.12 -12.31
N LEU A 19 -23.67 6.83 -13.01
CA LEU A 19 -22.43 6.39 -12.38
C LEU A 19 -21.84 7.44 -11.43
N ALA A 20 -21.96 8.72 -11.77
CA ALA A 20 -21.53 9.81 -10.89
C ALA A 20 -22.34 9.83 -9.57
N MET A 21 -23.66 9.60 -9.66
CA MET A 21 -24.52 9.47 -8.47
C MET A 21 -24.15 8.24 -7.64
N ASP A 22 -23.86 7.10 -8.27
CA ASP A 22 -23.43 5.90 -7.56
C ASP A 22 -22.12 6.11 -6.81
N VAL A 23 -21.13 6.76 -7.45
CA VAL A 23 -19.86 7.12 -6.81
C VAL A 23 -20.08 8.10 -5.66
N ALA A 24 -20.97 9.08 -5.82
CA ALA A 24 -21.33 10.01 -4.75
C ALA A 24 -22.00 9.26 -3.57
N GLY A 25 -22.95 8.36 -3.86
CA GLY A 25 -23.62 7.54 -2.85
C GLY A 25 -22.64 6.66 -2.08
N GLN A 26 -21.70 6.01 -2.77
CA GLN A 26 -20.62 5.24 -2.15
C GLN A 26 -19.69 6.10 -1.28
N ASN A 27 -19.40 7.32 -1.68
CA ASN A 27 -18.57 8.23 -0.88
C ASN A 27 -19.30 8.68 0.40
N ILE A 28 -20.60 8.95 0.28
CA ILE A 28 -21.43 9.38 1.41
C ILE A 28 -21.61 8.22 2.40
N SER A 29 -21.96 7.03 1.92
CA SER A 29 -22.20 5.87 2.79
C SER A 29 -20.96 5.40 3.54
N ASN A 30 -19.78 5.61 2.96
CA ASN A 30 -18.50 5.23 3.57
C ASN A 30 -17.74 6.42 4.17
N ALA A 31 -18.38 7.58 4.36
CA ALA A 31 -17.72 8.79 4.84
C ALA A 31 -17.03 8.57 6.20
N ASP A 32 -17.63 7.78 7.08
CA ASP A 32 -17.13 7.50 8.43
C ASP A 32 -16.31 6.19 8.52
N VAL A 33 -16.13 5.48 7.40
CA VAL A 33 -15.35 4.23 7.39
C VAL A 33 -13.86 4.56 7.43
N LYS A 34 -13.20 4.21 8.53
CA LYS A 34 -11.75 4.41 8.70
C LYS A 34 -10.98 3.77 7.55
N GLY A 35 -10.09 4.54 6.92
CA GLY A 35 -9.28 4.09 5.79
C GLY A 35 -9.98 4.15 4.43
N TYR A 36 -11.25 4.58 4.37
CA TYR A 36 -11.90 4.86 3.09
C TYR A 36 -11.25 6.06 2.40
N SER A 37 -10.99 5.92 1.10
CA SER A 37 -10.53 7.00 0.24
C SER A 37 -11.65 7.35 -0.74
N ARG A 38 -12.01 8.63 -0.74
CA ARG A 38 -13.02 9.20 -1.64
C ARG A 38 -12.68 8.87 -3.09
N LYS A 39 -13.67 8.41 -3.85
CA LYS A 39 -13.56 8.15 -5.27
C LYS A 39 -14.10 9.33 -6.09
N ARG A 40 -13.47 9.62 -7.23
CA ARG A 40 -13.91 10.62 -8.21
C ARG A 40 -14.10 9.95 -9.57
N LEU A 41 -15.22 10.24 -10.22
CA LEU A 41 -15.45 9.85 -11.60
C LEU A 41 -14.76 10.85 -12.52
N ASN A 42 -13.88 10.36 -13.39
CA ASN A 42 -13.24 11.17 -14.41
C ASN A 42 -14.00 11.02 -15.72
N LEU A 43 -14.48 12.15 -16.24
CA LEU A 43 -15.18 12.23 -17.52
C LEU A 43 -14.30 12.96 -18.53
N ASN A 44 -14.37 12.54 -19.78
CA ASN A 44 -13.78 13.26 -20.90
C ASN A 44 -14.83 13.56 -21.96
N ALA A 45 -14.60 14.60 -22.75
CA ALA A 45 -15.37 14.82 -23.96
C ALA A 45 -15.03 13.70 -24.96
N ASP A 46 -16.06 13.10 -25.54
CA ASP A 46 -15.89 12.11 -26.60
C ASP A 46 -15.45 12.81 -27.91
N TYR A 47 -15.11 12.01 -28.93
CA TYR A 47 -14.54 12.49 -30.19
C TYR A 47 -15.38 13.62 -30.82
N ARG A 48 -14.67 14.55 -31.43
CA ARG A 48 -15.26 15.67 -32.15
C ARG A 48 -15.60 15.25 -33.58
N TYR A 49 -16.80 15.61 -34.02
CA TYR A 49 -17.26 15.44 -35.38
C TYR A 49 -17.39 16.80 -36.07
N ASP A 50 -16.62 16.99 -37.13
CA ASP A 50 -16.67 18.22 -37.92
C ASP A 50 -17.67 18.08 -39.07
N SER A 51 -18.60 19.03 -39.11
CA SER A 51 -19.62 19.12 -40.16
C SER A 51 -19.51 20.45 -40.89
N SER A 52 -20.19 20.57 -42.03
CA SER A 52 -20.30 21.83 -42.79
C SER A 52 -20.90 22.99 -41.97
N PHE A 53 -21.56 22.69 -40.84
CA PHE A 53 -22.18 23.67 -39.94
C PHE A 53 -21.33 23.96 -38.69
N GLY A 54 -20.11 23.40 -38.61
CA GLY A 54 -19.21 23.54 -37.48
C GLY A 54 -18.91 22.25 -36.74
N GLN A 55 -18.24 22.40 -35.60
CA GLN A 55 -17.73 21.33 -34.75
C GLN A 55 -18.82 20.86 -33.79
N MET A 56 -19.12 19.56 -33.77
CA MET A 56 -20.07 18.95 -32.84
C MET A 56 -19.37 17.90 -31.98
N GLY A 57 -19.56 17.96 -30.66
CA GLY A 57 -19.06 16.94 -29.75
C GLY A 57 -19.98 15.73 -29.68
N MET A 58 -19.41 14.52 -29.55
CA MET A 58 -20.17 13.26 -29.46
C MET A 58 -20.51 12.84 -28.02
N GLY A 59 -20.62 13.83 -27.12
CA GLY A 59 -21.01 13.61 -25.73
C GLY A 59 -19.81 13.40 -24.80
N VAL A 60 -20.01 12.55 -23.80
CA VAL A 60 -19.03 12.29 -22.73
C VAL A 60 -18.70 10.80 -22.65
N GLU A 61 -17.46 10.53 -22.28
CA GLU A 61 -16.94 9.20 -21.98
C GLU A 61 -16.47 9.13 -20.52
N VAL A 62 -16.72 8.01 -19.87
CA VAL A 62 -16.17 7.70 -18.56
C VAL A 62 -14.77 7.12 -18.75
N LEU A 63 -13.74 7.84 -18.29
CA LEU A 63 -12.37 7.36 -18.38
C LEU A 63 -12.08 6.30 -17.31
N ASN A 64 -12.31 6.66 -16.05
CA ASN A 64 -12.08 5.80 -14.90
C ASN A 64 -12.73 6.39 -13.64
N ILE A 65 -12.72 5.58 -12.58
CA ILE A 65 -13.00 6.03 -11.21
C ILE A 65 -11.67 6.01 -10.47
N GLU A 66 -11.15 7.18 -10.15
CA GLU A 66 -9.91 7.33 -9.41
C GLU A 66 -10.15 7.49 -7.92
N ARG A 67 -9.17 7.11 -7.10
CA ARG A 67 -9.18 7.36 -5.67
C ARG A 67 -8.41 8.64 -5.38
N MET A 68 -9.02 9.53 -4.62
CA MET A 68 -8.38 10.72 -4.10
C MET A 68 -7.49 10.32 -2.92
N ARG A 69 -6.21 10.08 -3.22
CA ARG A 69 -5.16 9.81 -2.24
C ARG A 69 -3.96 10.70 -2.51
N ASN A 70 -3.17 10.93 -1.47
CA ASN A 70 -1.87 11.56 -1.62
C ASN A 70 -0.83 10.46 -1.85
N THR A 71 -0.44 10.26 -3.11
CA THR A 71 0.53 9.23 -3.51
C THR A 71 1.88 9.40 -2.82
N PHE A 72 2.31 10.64 -2.59
CA PHE A 72 3.54 10.92 -1.85
C PHE A 72 3.45 10.37 -0.42
N ILE A 73 2.36 10.65 0.31
CA ILE A 73 2.17 10.12 1.66
C ILE A 73 2.07 8.58 1.66
N ASP A 74 1.41 8.00 0.66
CA ASP A 74 1.32 6.55 0.53
C ASP A 74 2.71 5.89 0.35
N GLU A 75 3.58 6.51 -0.45
CA GLU A 75 4.97 6.07 -0.62
C GLU A 75 5.79 6.24 0.66
N GLN A 76 5.63 7.35 1.38
CA GLN A 76 6.29 7.57 2.67
C GLN A 76 5.89 6.48 3.67
N ILE A 77 4.59 6.20 3.81
CA ILE A 77 4.08 5.16 4.72
C ILE A 77 4.65 3.79 4.35
N ARG A 78 4.66 3.44 3.05
CA ARG A 78 5.25 2.17 2.60
C ARG A 78 6.73 2.05 2.94
N ARG A 79 7.50 3.12 2.73
CA ARG A 79 8.93 3.13 3.05
C ARG A 79 9.18 2.96 4.55
N GLN A 80 8.42 3.68 5.38
CA GLN A 80 8.55 3.56 6.84
C GLN A 80 8.12 2.19 7.35
N ASN A 81 7.07 1.58 6.79
CA ASN A 81 6.69 0.21 7.15
C ASN A 81 7.77 -0.82 6.75
N GLN A 82 8.44 -0.62 5.61
CA GLN A 82 9.56 -1.46 5.20
C GLN A 82 10.73 -1.34 6.18
N GLU A 83 11.04 -0.11 6.62
CA GLU A 83 12.08 0.17 7.59
C GLU A 83 11.77 -0.48 8.95
N ILE A 84 10.54 -0.33 9.44
CA ILE A 84 10.06 -1.01 10.65
C ILE A 84 10.24 -2.53 10.54
N GLY A 85 9.77 -3.15 9.45
CA GLY A 85 9.91 -4.60 9.28
C GLY A 85 11.37 -5.07 9.20
N THR A 86 12.27 -4.22 8.71
CA THR A 86 13.71 -4.53 8.70
C THR A 86 14.26 -4.54 10.12
N TYR A 87 13.93 -3.52 10.93
CA TYR A 87 14.38 -3.45 12.31
C TYR A 87 13.73 -4.51 13.20
N ASP A 88 12.48 -4.87 12.95
CA ASP A 88 11.79 -5.95 13.67
C ASP A 88 12.52 -7.29 13.47
N GLU A 89 12.95 -7.60 12.24
CA GLU A 89 13.69 -8.82 11.94
C GLU A 89 15.11 -8.81 12.55
N ILE A 90 15.78 -7.66 12.51
CA ILE A 90 17.07 -7.48 13.18
C ILE A 90 16.90 -7.68 14.68
N ASN A 91 15.89 -7.07 15.29
CA ASN A 91 15.62 -7.19 16.72
C ASN A 91 15.32 -8.65 17.10
N TYR A 92 14.45 -9.33 16.35
CA TYR A 92 14.15 -10.74 16.56
C TYR A 92 15.40 -11.64 16.48
N THR A 93 16.28 -11.36 15.50
CA THR A 93 17.55 -12.08 15.36
C THR A 93 18.49 -11.78 16.53
N LEU A 94 18.59 -10.52 16.95
CA LEU A 94 19.43 -10.10 18.07
C LEU A 94 18.94 -10.66 19.40
N GLU A 95 17.63 -10.68 19.66
CA GLU A 95 17.04 -11.34 20.84
C GLU A 95 17.33 -12.84 20.84
N SER A 96 17.26 -13.49 19.67
CA SER A 96 17.63 -14.91 19.54
C SER A 96 19.10 -15.15 19.89
N ILE A 97 19.98 -14.24 19.46
CA ILE A 97 21.41 -14.28 19.79
C ILE A 97 21.62 -13.99 21.29
N GLU A 98 20.97 -12.96 21.85
CA GLU A 98 21.04 -12.60 23.27
C GLU A 98 20.65 -13.78 24.15
N ASN A 99 19.60 -14.52 23.81
CA ASN A 99 19.20 -15.74 24.53
C ASN A 99 20.29 -16.82 24.55
N ILE A 100 21.14 -16.91 23.53
CA ILE A 100 22.30 -17.83 23.51
C ILE A 100 23.42 -17.31 24.42
N PHE A 101 23.62 -15.99 24.47
CA PHE A 101 24.64 -15.33 25.29
C PHE A 101 24.19 -15.04 26.73
N THR A 102 22.93 -15.30 27.08
CA THR A 102 22.39 -15.05 28.42
C THR A 102 22.99 -16.06 29.40
N GLU A 103 24.03 -15.61 30.09
CA GLU A 103 24.68 -16.30 31.21
C GLU A 103 24.17 -15.76 32.56
N PRO A 104 24.12 -16.60 33.61
CA PRO A 104 24.83 -17.87 33.78
C PRO A 104 23.99 -19.08 33.37
N ASN A 105 24.50 -19.88 32.44
CA ASN A 105 23.94 -21.18 32.09
C ASN A 105 25.10 -22.16 31.82
N ASP A 106 24.95 -23.44 32.19
CA ASP A 106 26.03 -24.47 32.12
C ASP A 106 26.48 -24.82 30.69
N THR A 107 25.89 -24.18 29.68
CA THR A 107 26.21 -24.33 28.25
C THR A 107 26.72 -23.04 27.61
N GLY A 108 26.97 -22.00 28.41
CA GLY A 108 27.47 -20.72 27.94
C GLY A 108 28.95 -20.76 27.53
N ILE A 109 29.36 -19.82 26.68
CA ILE A 109 30.75 -19.74 26.21
C ILE A 109 31.72 -19.42 27.36
N LEU A 110 31.34 -18.58 28.33
CA LEU A 110 32.19 -18.29 29.48
C LEU A 110 32.34 -19.54 30.35
N HIS A 111 31.28 -20.33 30.52
CA HIS A 111 31.38 -21.62 31.22
C HIS A 111 32.42 -22.56 30.58
N PHE A 112 32.46 -22.67 29.25
CA PHE A 112 33.49 -23.47 28.56
C PHE A 112 34.90 -22.88 28.65
N ILE A 113 35.02 -21.55 28.66
CA ILE A 113 36.30 -20.86 28.87
C ILE A 113 36.83 -21.10 30.28
N ASP A 114 35.96 -20.98 31.30
CA ASP A 114 36.29 -21.27 32.69
C ASP A 114 36.72 -22.74 32.85
N GLN A 115 35.97 -23.69 32.28
CA GLN A 115 36.36 -25.11 32.26
C GLN A 115 37.71 -25.36 31.57
N PHE A 116 38.00 -24.66 30.47
CA PHE A 116 39.28 -24.78 29.78
C PHE A 116 40.44 -24.34 30.69
N PHE A 117 40.34 -23.17 31.31
CA PHE A 117 41.37 -22.68 32.22
C PHE A 117 41.49 -23.54 33.49
N ASP A 118 40.37 -24.03 34.03
CA ASP A 118 40.36 -24.97 35.15
C ASP A 118 41.06 -26.28 34.80
N SER A 119 40.82 -26.83 33.61
CA SER A 119 41.48 -28.06 33.14
C SER A 119 42.99 -27.87 32.98
N TRP A 120 43.42 -26.70 32.49
CA TRP A 120 44.83 -26.34 32.35
C TRP A 120 45.51 -26.16 33.72
N GLN A 121 44.82 -25.53 34.66
CA GLN A 121 45.28 -25.38 36.03
C GLN A 121 45.42 -26.73 36.74
N ASN A 122 44.49 -27.65 36.51
CA ASN A 122 44.56 -29.01 37.05
C ASN A 122 45.73 -29.81 36.49
N LEU A 123 46.02 -29.71 35.18
CA LEU A 123 47.20 -30.32 34.58
C LEU A 123 48.51 -29.73 35.15
N ALA A 124 48.58 -28.41 35.33
CA ALA A 124 49.75 -27.78 35.95
C ALA A 124 49.97 -28.21 37.41
N ASN A 125 48.88 -28.48 38.15
CA ASN A 125 48.94 -28.90 39.55
C ASN A 125 49.17 -30.41 39.74
N ASN A 126 48.84 -31.24 38.75
CA ASN A 126 49.08 -32.69 38.69
C ASN A 126 49.58 -33.08 37.28
N PRO A 127 50.89 -32.95 37.00
CA PRO A 127 51.45 -33.13 35.66
C PRO A 127 51.36 -34.57 35.13
#